data_AF-A0A7J3HD25-F1
#
_entry.id   AF-A0A7J3HD25-F1
#
_cell.length_a   1.000
_cell.length_b   1.000
_cell.length_c   1.000
_cell.angle_alpha   90.00
_cell.angle_beta   90.00
_cell.angle_gamma   90.00
#
_symmetry.space_group_name_H-M   'P 1'
#
loop_
_entity.id
_entity.type
_entity.pdbx_description
1 polymer ?
#
loop_
_entity_poly.entity_id
_entity_poly.type
_entity_poly.pdbx_seq_one_letter_code
_entity_poly.pdbx_strand_id
1 'polypeptide(L)' 'MKVLTVDAGLQRADVLTVKVPLASCTLAAGASRVLESVKKTLEKLGLEATIKKVGCMGLCYLDPWIELEMRGAPPAI' A
#
# COMPACT_ATOMS: atom_id res chain seq x y z
N MET A 1 4.81 2.79 17.46
CA MET A 1 3.88 2.39 16.39
C MET A 1 4.62 1.47 15.42
N LYS A 2 4.09 0.29 15.08
CA LYS A 2 4.79 -0.70 14.23
C LYS A 2 4.31 -0.56 12.78
N VAL A 3 5.02 0.22 11.96
CA VAL A 3 4.92 0.06 10.51
C VAL A 3 5.58 -1.26 10.18
N LEU A 4 4.75 -2.28 9.95
CA LEU A 4 5.24 -3.61 9.60
C LEU A 4 5.57 -3.60 8.11
N THR A 5 6.84 -3.35 7.78
CA THR A 5 7.39 -3.72 6.47
C THR A 5 7.61 -5.23 6.49
N VAL A 6 6.57 -5.99 6.14
CA VAL A 6 6.67 -7.45 6.02
C VAL A 6 7.09 -7.81 4.60
N ASP A 7 8.36 -8.21 4.48
CA ASP A 7 8.80 -9.07 3.38
C ASP A 7 8.09 -10.43 3.48
N ALA A 8 7.94 -11.09 2.33
CA ALA A 8 7.07 -12.25 2.10
C ALA A 8 7.14 -13.34 3.20
N GLY A 9 6.30 -13.23 4.22
CA GLY A 9 6.20 -14.21 5.29
C GLY A 9 5.28 -13.77 6.42
N LEU A 10 4.06 -14.33 6.43
CA LEU A 10 3.06 -14.28 7.51
C LEU A 10 2.41 -12.90 7.79
N GLN A 11 1.44 -12.52 6.96
CA GLN A 11 0.53 -11.40 7.26
C GLN A 11 -0.47 -11.82 8.35
N ARG A 12 -0.58 -11.06 9.44
CA ARG A 12 -1.74 -11.14 10.33
C ARG A 12 -2.97 -10.72 9.53
N ALA A 13 -3.93 -11.63 9.39
CA ALA A 13 -4.99 -11.46 8.43
C ALA A 13 -6.04 -10.41 8.86
N ASP A 14 -5.97 -9.92 10.09
CA ASP A 14 -6.91 -8.96 10.68
C ASP A 14 -6.41 -7.50 10.57
N VAL A 15 -5.21 -7.28 10.03
CA VAL A 15 -4.57 -5.95 9.93
C VAL A 15 -4.74 -5.39 8.52
N LEU A 16 -5.12 -4.11 8.42
CA LEU A 16 -5.22 -3.38 7.14
C LEU A 16 -3.91 -3.50 6.36
N THR A 17 -4.00 -3.94 5.11
CA THR A 17 -2.89 -3.98 4.16
C THR A 17 -3.10 -2.92 3.09
N VAL A 18 -2.12 -2.05 2.90
CA VAL A 18 -2.10 -1.04 1.83
C VAL A 18 -1.06 -1.45 0.81
N LYS A 19 -1.49 -1.80 -0.40
CA LYS A 19 -0.58 -2.10 -1.51
C LYS A 19 -0.27 -0.82 -2.28
N VAL A 20 1.01 -0.63 -2.59
CA VAL A 20 1.49 0.51 -3.38
C VAL A 20 2.40 -0.02 -4.49
N PRO A 21 2.05 0.16 -5.78
CA PRO A 21 2.86 -0.30 -6.90
C PRO A 21 4.08 0.62 -7.07
N LEU A 22 5.27 0.02 -7.05
CA LEU A 22 6.55 0.69 -7.27
C LEU A 22 7.29 -0.02 -8.40
N ALA A 23 6.97 0.39 -9.63
CA ALA A 23 7.60 0.01 -10.88
C ALA A 23 7.97 1.27 -11.67
N SER A 24 8.60 1.15 -12.84
CA SER A 24 9.08 2.30 -13.63
C SER A 24 7.99 3.33 -13.94
N CYS A 25 6.86 2.91 -14.52
CA CYS A 25 5.74 3.81 -14.86
C CYS A 25 5.09 4.42 -13.61
N THR A 26 4.89 3.63 -12.55
CA THR A 26 4.26 4.11 -11.32
C THR A 26 5.16 5.12 -10.59
N LEU A 27 6.48 4.87 -10.58
CA LEU A 27 7.47 5.80 -10.04
C LEU A 27 7.51 7.10 -10.86
N ALA A 28 7.48 7.01 -12.19
CA ALA A 28 7.39 8.17 -13.07
C ALA A 28 6.10 8.97 -12.85
N ALA A 29 4.98 8.28 -12.58
CA ALA A 29 3.69 8.88 -12.23
C ALA A 29 3.64 9.44 -10.78
N GLY A 30 4.70 9.23 -9.98
CA GLY A 30 4.84 9.82 -8.65
C GLY A 30 4.51 8.91 -7.47
N ALA A 31 4.47 7.59 -7.65
CA ALA A 31 4.14 6.63 -6.59
C ALA A 31 5.03 6.74 -5.34
N SER A 32 6.27 7.24 -5.46
CA SER A 32 7.13 7.53 -4.29
C SER A 32 6.51 8.56 -3.35
N ARG A 33 5.85 9.60 -3.88
CA ARG A 33 5.16 10.62 -3.07
C ARG A 33 3.89 10.06 -2.45
N VAL A 34 3.18 9.20 -3.18
CA VAL A 34 2.00 8.49 -2.67
C VAL A 34 2.37 7.60 -1.49
N LEU A 35 3.44 6.81 -1.60
CA LEU A 35 3.93 5.97 -0.50
C LEU A 35 4.22 6.79 0.76
N GLU A 36 4.91 7.92 0.63
CA GLU A 36 5.21 8.79 1.78
C GLU A 36 3.95 9.43 2.36
N SER A 37 2.99 9.82 1.52
CA SER A 37 1.71 10.33 1.97
C SER A 37 0.91 9.26 2.73
N VAL A 38 0.88 8.02 2.24
CA VAL A 38 0.22 6.89 2.91
C VAL A 38 0.81 6.68 4.31
N LYS A 39 2.15 6.63 4.44
CA LYS A 39 2.82 6.50 5.75
C LYS A 39 2.41 7.61 6.71
N LYS A 40 2.47 8.87 6.27
CA LYS A 40 2.10 10.04 7.09
C LYS A 40 0.63 10.02 7.49
N THR A 41 -0.26 9.61 6.60
CA THR A 41 -1.70 9.51 6.89
C THR A 41 -1.97 8.42 7.93
N LEU A 42 -1.36 7.25 7.78
CA LEU A 42 -1.50 6.16 8.76
C LEU A 42 -0.97 6.57 10.14
N GLU A 43 0.17 7.28 10.17
CA GLU A 43 0.73 7.85 11.40
C GLU A 43 -0.20 8.89 12.04
N LYS A 44 -0.69 9.85 11.25
CA LYS A 44 -1.60 10.89 11.72
C LYS A 44 -2.91 10.31 12.27
N LEU A 45 -3.40 9.22 11.69
CA LEU A 45 -4.63 8.54 12.11
C LEU A 45 -4.39 7.53 13.24
N GLY A 46 -3.13 7.25 13.61
CA GLY A 46 -2.79 6.21 14.59
C GLY A 46 -3.20 4.81 14.16
N LEU A 47 -3.31 4.55 12.85
CA LEU A 47 -3.75 3.26 12.31
C LEU A 47 -2.58 2.30 12.19
N GLU A 48 -2.75 1.09 12.72
CA GLU A 48 -1.84 -0.02 12.47
C GLU A 48 -2.17 -0.66 11.13
N ALA A 49 -1.23 -0.56 10.18
CA ALA A 49 -1.37 -1.14 8.86
C ALA A 49 -0.03 -1.67 8.34
N THR A 50 -0.12 -2.66 7.46
CA THR A 50 0.98 -3.17 6.67
C THR A 50 1.04 -2.44 5.33
N ILE A 51 2.20 -1.90 4.96
CA ILE A 51 2.39 -1.34 3.62
C ILE A 51 3.16 -2.36 2.78
N LYS A 52 2.53 -2.85 1.71
CA LYS A 52 3.11 -3.80 0.77
C LYS A 52 3.49 -3.09 -0.52
N LYS A 53 4.79 -3.09 -0.84
CA LYS A 53 5.28 -2.62 -2.13
C LYS A 53 5.04 -3.71 -3.17
N VAL A 54 4.35 -3.39 -4.26
CA VAL A 54 4.06 -4.34 -5.35
C VAL A 54 4.70 -3.90 -6.66
N GLY A 55 4.79 -4.80 -7.64
CA GLY A 55 5.38 -4.53 -8.95
C GLY A 55 4.38 -3.91 -9.94
N CYS A 56 4.69 -4.02 -11.24
CA CYS A 56 3.80 -3.60 -12.32
C CYS A 56 2.60 -4.54 -12.43
N MET A 57 1.38 -3.97 -12.46
CA MET A 57 0.13 -4.73 -12.62
C MET A 57 -0.55 -4.52 -13.98
N GLY A 58 0.11 -3.81 -14.91
CA GLY A 58 -0.46 -3.51 -16.24
C GLY A 58 -1.57 -2.45 -16.23
N LEU A 59 -1.74 -1.73 -15.12
CA LEU A 59 -2.77 -0.70 -14.92
C LEU A 59 -2.21 0.72 -15.15
N CYS A 60 -1.34 0.91 -16.14
CA CYS A 60 -0.62 2.18 -16.34
C CYS A 60 -1.54 3.40 -16.51
N TYR A 61 -2.77 3.21 -16.97
CA TYR A 61 -3.76 4.29 -17.12
C TYR A 61 -4.33 4.79 -15.78
N LEU A 62 -4.20 3.99 -14.71
CA LEU A 62 -4.62 4.29 -13.35
C LEU A 62 -3.45 4.69 -12.45
N ASP A 63 -2.21 4.60 -12.93
CA ASP A 63 -1.04 4.91 -12.12
C ASP A 63 -1.02 6.41 -11.77
N PRO A 64 -0.74 6.78 -10.50
CA PRO A 64 -0.49 5.90 -9.35
C PRO A 64 -1.78 5.51 -8.61
N TRP A 65 -1.98 4.22 -8.35
CA TRP A 65 -3.08 3.70 -7.53
C TRP A 65 -2.57 3.07 -6.24
N ILE A 66 -3.46 2.82 -5.29
CA ILE A 66 -3.22 2.01 -4.09
C ILE A 66 -4.36 1.00 -3.95
N GLU A 67 -4.15 -0.09 -3.23
CA GLU A 67 -5.23 -1.02 -2.90
C GLU A 67 -5.27 -1.26 -1.39
N LEU A 68 -6.47 -1.26 -0.84
CA LEU A 68 -6.75 -1.53 0.57
C LEU A 68 -7.36 -2.92 0.72
N GLU A 69 -6.77 -3.74 1.57
CA GLU A 69 -7.26 -5.07 1.91
C GLU A 69 -7.38 -5.23 3.44
N MET A 70 -8.52 -5.72 3.90
CA MET A 70 -8.75 -6.03 5.31
C MET A 70 -9.77 -7.15 5.42
N ARG A 71 -9.63 -8.04 6.41
CA ARG A 71 -10.65 -9.06 6.68
C ARG A 71 -11.99 -8.42 7.00
N GLY A 72 -13.06 -8.98 6.42
CA GLY A 72 -14.42 -8.52 6.62
C GLY A 72 -14.87 -7.37 5.71
N ALA A 73 -13.99 -6.86 4.84
CA ALA A 73 -14.33 -5.89 3.81
C ALA A 73 -13.86 -6.37 2.42
N PRO A 74 -14.59 -6.06 1.33
CA PRO A 74 -14.07 -6.30 -0.01
C PRO A 74 -12.83 -5.42 -0.26
N PRO A 75 -11.85 -5.90 -1.04
CA PRO A 75 -10.71 -5.09 -1.43
C PRO A 75 -11.16 -3.91 -2.30
N ALA A 76 -10.45 -2.78 -2.18
CA ALA A 76 -10.78 -1.55 -2.92
C ALA A 76 -9.51 -0.84 -3.41
N ILE A 77 -9.60 -0.31 -4.64
CA ILE A 77 -8.58 0.54 -5.29
C ILE A 77 -9.05 2.00 -5.27
#